data_AF-A0A6G0X6Y6-F1
#
_entry.id   AF-A0A6G0X6Y6-F1
#
_cell.length_a   1.000
_cell.length_b   1.000
_cell.length_c   1.000
_cell.angle_alpha   90.00
_cell.angle_beta   90.00
_cell.angle_gamma   90.00
#
_symmetry.space_group_name_H-M   'P 1'
#
loop_
_entity.id
_entity.type
_entity.pdbx_description
1 polymer ?
#
loop_
_entity_poly.entity_id
_entity_poly.type
_entity_poly.pdbx_seq_one_letter_code
_entity_poly.pdbx_strand_id
1 'polypeptide(L)'
;MAAKDSALEETSTPLGLTLGFFKRFIEIHGGRDAFENLTTGAVCARFLLPWSFVRQASDVVCQPCLVVSYLDVVDALDDFFQENGLDDSVAVWFCTFCNNQHEIQDQVYDFDHWFGIFRSSLRSVGNVVMVMSPWNDPTTLRRTWCVFEVYASVVENARFEIAMGRSQKASFLQDIQDDGAFYKMLSTIQSEKSETTIPSDRDNIFQLIRDEVGFVKLDRMVFEVLEKWMLRTVDQQIEQAADVLSRAGWLMVKGTLLRMKSDYGDAAIVFRSAHDIYLCGKGPDCPDAWKALADTAAAMLERGGALDEVATMSEEALGHQIRLLSKDHEETLSSMDCLGNIYSRQGKYDVAMPLLMECYEKRRQLFGEEHLSTRNTMTELSIVCVNQNKLEEALDWSLRCFTVQKRVLGEDHPDTSRMQNNVGIIYLMLGKTSSALPFIQGSYEV
;
A
#
# COMPACT_ATOMS: atom_id res chain seq x y z
N MET A 1 55.86 13.33 1.83
CA MET A 1 56.23 11.98 2.28
C MET A 1 55.00 11.39 2.92
N ALA A 2 54.29 10.56 2.16
CA ALA A 2 52.98 10.02 2.51
C ALA A 2 53.10 9.02 3.67
N ALA A 3 52.33 9.25 4.74
CA ALA A 3 52.02 8.21 5.70
C ALA A 3 50.82 7.44 5.12
N LYS A 4 51.06 6.17 4.79
CA LYS A 4 50.03 5.22 4.35
C LYS A 4 49.08 4.97 5.51
N ASP A 5 47.87 5.52 5.40
CA ASP A 5 46.68 4.85 5.91
C ASP A 5 46.56 3.50 5.18
N SER A 6 46.88 2.42 5.87
CA SER A 6 46.42 1.08 5.50
C SER A 6 45.49 0.59 6.61
N ALA A 7 44.30 1.19 6.67
CA ALA A 7 43.16 0.45 7.14
C ALA A 7 42.92 -0.65 6.11
N LEU A 8 43.19 -1.89 6.51
CA LEU A 8 42.74 -3.06 5.78
C LEU A 8 41.23 -2.92 5.60
N GLU A 9 40.79 -2.64 4.38
CA GLU A 9 39.46 -3.05 3.95
C GLU A 9 39.45 -4.58 4.06
N GLU A 10 39.05 -5.08 5.23
CA GLU A 10 38.52 -6.44 5.32
C GLU A 10 37.28 -6.46 4.43
N THR A 11 37.46 -6.91 3.19
CA THR A 11 36.37 -7.39 2.35
C THR A 11 35.81 -8.63 3.03
N SER A 12 35.01 -8.46 4.08
CA SER A 12 34.27 -9.54 4.69
C SER A 12 33.28 -10.04 3.64
N THR A 13 33.36 -11.32 3.32
CA THR A 13 32.34 -11.98 2.49
C THR A 13 30.98 -11.68 3.14
N PRO A 14 30.00 -11.12 2.41
CA PRO A 14 28.71 -10.80 2.99
C PRO A 14 28.11 -12.04 3.65
N LEU A 15 27.78 -11.92 4.94
CA LEU A 15 27.08 -12.96 5.69
C LEU A 15 25.63 -12.99 5.19
N GLY A 16 25.31 -13.97 4.33
CA GLY A 16 23.99 -14.13 3.75
C GLY A 16 23.81 -15.51 3.13
N LEU A 17 22.57 -15.97 3.03
CA LEU A 17 22.24 -17.21 2.30
C LEU A 17 21.99 -16.87 0.83
N THR A 18 22.41 -17.78 -0.05
CA THR A 18 22.21 -17.66 -1.50
C THR A 18 21.05 -18.54 -1.94
N LEU A 19 20.44 -18.26 -3.10
CA LEU A 19 19.42 -19.15 -3.66
C LEU A 19 19.97 -20.56 -3.90
N GLY A 20 21.23 -20.66 -4.32
CA GLY A 20 21.95 -21.93 -4.47
C GLY A 20 22.05 -22.73 -3.17
N PHE A 21 22.16 -22.08 -2.01
CA PHE A 21 22.13 -22.77 -0.71
C PHE A 21 20.79 -23.49 -0.50
N PHE A 22 19.66 -22.82 -0.74
CA PHE A 22 18.34 -23.41 -0.55
C PHE A 22 18.07 -24.57 -1.52
N LYS A 23 18.43 -24.41 -2.80
CA LYS A 23 18.32 -25.48 -3.80
C LYS A 23 19.12 -26.72 -3.36
N ARG A 24 20.37 -26.53 -2.96
CA ARG A 24 21.22 -27.62 -2.46
C ARG A 24 20.70 -28.23 -1.16
N PHE A 25 20.16 -27.41 -0.24
CA PHE A 25 19.57 -27.87 1.01
C PHE A 25 18.39 -28.82 0.76
N ILE A 26 17.52 -28.48 -0.20
CA ILE A 26 16.41 -29.35 -0.60
C ILE A 26 16.95 -30.68 -1.17
N GLU A 27 17.94 -30.63 -2.06
CA GLU A 27 18.52 -31.82 -2.68
C GLU A 27 19.11 -32.80 -1.66
N ILE A 28 19.94 -32.31 -0.72
CA ILE A 28 20.62 -33.19 0.26
C ILE A 28 19.64 -33.83 1.27
N HIS A 29 18.44 -33.27 1.43
CA HIS A 29 17.43 -33.74 2.38
C HIS A 29 16.29 -34.52 1.72
N GLY A 30 16.50 -35.03 0.50
CA GLY A 30 15.55 -35.94 -0.16
C GLY A 30 14.72 -35.30 -1.27
N GLY A 31 15.12 -34.12 -1.75
CA GLY A 31 14.41 -33.41 -2.82
C GLY A 31 13.10 -32.76 -2.33
N ARG A 32 12.36 -32.16 -3.26
CA ARG A 32 11.16 -31.36 -2.93
C ARG A 32 10.08 -32.15 -2.19
N ASP A 33 9.91 -33.43 -2.47
CA ASP A 33 8.93 -34.30 -1.82
C ASP A 33 9.12 -34.36 -0.30
N ALA A 34 10.36 -34.26 0.19
CA ALA A 34 10.65 -34.26 1.63
C ALA A 34 10.18 -32.98 2.34
N PHE A 35 9.91 -31.91 1.59
CA PHE A 35 9.50 -30.59 2.06
C PHE A 35 8.04 -30.26 1.77
N GLU A 36 7.32 -31.16 1.10
CA GLU A 36 5.92 -30.94 0.73
C GLU A 36 5.06 -30.72 1.99
N ASN A 37 4.20 -29.70 1.94
CA ASN A 37 3.33 -29.28 3.05
C ASN A 37 4.07 -28.90 4.35
N LEU A 38 5.39 -28.72 4.33
CA LEU A 38 6.13 -28.23 5.49
C LEU A 38 6.17 -26.70 5.50
N THR A 39 5.83 -26.14 6.65
CA THR A 39 6.09 -24.72 6.93
C THR A 39 7.59 -24.50 7.13
N THR A 40 8.07 -23.28 6.93
CA THR A 40 9.48 -22.95 7.24
C THR A 40 9.84 -23.25 8.70
N GLY A 41 8.89 -23.07 9.64
CA GLY A 41 9.07 -23.49 11.04
C GLY A 41 9.20 -25.01 11.22
N ALA A 42 8.43 -25.81 10.48
CA ALA A 42 8.56 -27.26 10.49
C ALA A 42 9.87 -27.73 9.85
N VAL A 43 10.31 -27.06 8.78
CA VAL A 43 11.61 -27.29 8.14
C VAL A 43 12.75 -26.97 9.11
N CYS A 44 12.64 -25.89 9.87
CA CYS A 44 13.59 -25.56 10.92
C CYS A 44 13.71 -26.66 11.97
N ALA A 45 12.57 -27.09 12.53
CA ALA A 45 12.57 -28.11 13.57
C ALA A 45 13.05 -29.48 13.08
N ARG A 46 12.68 -29.85 11.84
CA ARG A 46 12.92 -31.18 11.29
C ARG A 46 14.29 -31.35 10.65
N PHE A 47 14.81 -30.32 10.00
CA PHE A 47 16.04 -30.40 9.21
C PHE A 47 17.12 -29.48 9.75
N LEU A 48 16.85 -28.20 9.99
CA LEU A 48 17.91 -27.25 10.34
C LEU A 48 18.46 -27.41 11.74
N LEU A 49 17.61 -27.47 12.78
CA LEU A 49 18.06 -27.61 14.17
C LEU A 49 18.89 -28.88 14.41
N PRO A 50 18.50 -30.06 13.89
CA PRO A 50 19.36 -31.25 13.99
C PRO A 50 20.65 -31.13 13.18
N TRP A 51 20.62 -30.42 12.05
CA TRP A 51 21.76 -30.30 11.15
C TRP A 51 22.81 -29.30 11.65
N SER A 52 22.40 -28.20 12.27
CA SER A 52 23.27 -27.23 12.94
C SER A 52 23.88 -27.76 14.24
N PHE A 53 23.29 -28.80 14.85
CA PHE A 53 23.90 -29.51 15.98
C PHE A 53 25.03 -30.47 15.53
N VAL A 54 24.94 -31.03 14.31
CA VAL A 54 25.89 -32.04 13.79
C VAL A 54 27.12 -31.42 13.12
N ARG A 55 26.98 -30.21 12.56
CA ARG A 55 28.12 -29.40 12.10
C ARG A 55 28.12 -28.15 12.96
N GLN A 56 29.22 -27.81 13.64
CA GLN A 56 29.42 -26.54 14.34
C GLN A 56 29.30 -25.34 13.36
N ALA A 57 28.11 -25.12 12.81
CA ALA A 57 27.75 -23.96 12.02
C ALA A 57 27.36 -22.90 13.05
N SER A 58 28.17 -21.86 13.13
CA SER A 58 28.12 -20.81 14.15
C SER A 58 26.88 -19.92 14.10
N ASP A 59 25.98 -19.99 13.12
CA ASP A 59 25.07 -18.85 12.88
C ASP A 59 23.64 -19.24 12.45
N VAL A 60 23.09 -20.38 12.87
CA VAL A 60 21.66 -20.71 12.63
C VAL A 60 21.03 -21.42 13.82
N VAL A 61 20.54 -20.65 14.79
CA VAL A 61 19.57 -21.11 15.79
C VAL A 61 18.19 -20.69 15.31
N CYS A 62 17.39 -21.68 14.87
CA CYS A 62 16.08 -21.42 14.31
C CYS A 62 14.95 -21.68 15.33
N GLN A 63 14.10 -20.69 15.59
CA GLN A 63 12.81 -20.92 16.25
C GLN A 63 11.68 -21.05 15.21
N PRO A 64 10.65 -21.89 15.45
CA PRO A 64 9.51 -21.98 14.55
C PRO A 64 8.68 -20.69 14.63
N CYS A 65 8.63 -19.92 13.55
CA CYS A 65 7.92 -18.63 13.58
C CYS A 65 7.19 -18.25 12.29
N LEU A 66 7.52 -18.89 11.18
CA LEU A 66 6.84 -18.69 9.92
C LEU A 66 6.00 -19.94 9.66
N VAL A 67 4.71 -19.71 9.48
CA VAL A 67 3.70 -20.76 9.16
C VAL A 67 3.47 -20.80 7.65
N VAL A 68 4.32 -20.15 6.86
CA VAL A 68 4.27 -20.16 5.39
C VAL A 68 4.97 -21.41 4.86
N SER A 69 4.46 -21.96 3.76
CA SER A 69 5.09 -23.08 3.04
C SER A 69 6.55 -22.76 2.70
N TYR A 70 7.47 -23.66 3.07
CA TYR A 70 8.89 -23.48 2.77
C TYR A 70 9.18 -23.50 1.27
N LEU A 71 8.51 -24.38 0.54
CA LEU A 71 8.68 -24.47 -0.91
C LEU A 71 8.14 -23.22 -1.62
N ASP A 72 7.02 -22.66 -1.16
CA ASP A 72 6.46 -21.43 -1.74
C ASP A 72 7.44 -20.25 -1.57
N VAL A 73 8.13 -20.22 -0.43
CA VAL A 73 9.16 -19.22 -0.15
C VAL A 73 10.37 -19.38 -1.07
N VAL A 74 10.87 -20.62 -1.25
CA VAL A 74 12.00 -20.87 -2.16
C VAL A 74 11.63 -20.57 -3.61
N ASP A 75 10.41 -20.94 -4.03
CA ASP A 75 9.92 -20.66 -5.38
C ASP A 75 9.72 -19.16 -5.62
N ALA A 76 9.23 -18.43 -4.62
CA ALA A 76 9.13 -16.96 -4.69
C ALA A 76 10.49 -16.30 -4.90
N LEU A 77 11.54 -16.78 -4.22
CA LEU A 77 12.90 -16.30 -4.43
C LEU A 77 13.44 -16.70 -5.80
N ASP A 78 13.22 -17.94 -6.25
CA ASP A 78 13.67 -18.41 -7.56
C ASP A 78 13.06 -17.58 -8.69
N ASP A 79 11.75 -17.33 -8.64
CA ASP A 79 11.05 -16.48 -9.60
C ASP A 79 11.58 -15.03 -9.52
N PHE A 80 11.79 -14.48 -8.31
CA PHE A 80 12.37 -13.14 -8.13
C PHE A 80 13.77 -13.02 -8.75
N PHE A 81 14.63 -14.02 -8.56
CA PHE A 81 15.98 -14.03 -9.14
C PHE A 81 15.91 -14.09 -10.66
N GLN A 82 15.06 -14.95 -11.23
CA GLN A 82 14.87 -15.05 -12.68
C GLN A 82 14.36 -13.74 -13.29
N GLU A 83 13.35 -13.12 -12.69
CA GLU A 83 12.75 -11.85 -13.16
C GLU A 83 13.73 -10.68 -13.13
N ASN A 84 14.66 -10.69 -12.17
CA ASN A 84 15.69 -9.65 -12.02
C ASN A 84 17.03 -10.02 -12.69
N GLY A 85 17.13 -11.19 -13.35
CA GLY A 85 18.35 -11.65 -13.98
C GLY A 85 19.52 -11.86 -12.99
N LEU A 86 19.22 -12.27 -11.75
CA LEU A 86 20.20 -12.51 -10.69
C LEU A 86 20.72 -13.95 -10.75
N ASP A 87 22.02 -14.11 -10.47
CA ASP A 87 22.65 -15.43 -10.36
C ASP A 87 22.35 -16.07 -8.99
N ASP A 88 22.24 -17.40 -8.94
CA ASP A 88 21.98 -18.17 -7.72
C ASP A 88 23.03 -17.94 -6.60
N SER A 89 24.21 -17.40 -6.93
CA SER A 89 25.27 -17.04 -5.98
C SER A 89 25.10 -15.67 -5.32
N VAL A 90 24.17 -14.83 -5.80
CA VAL A 90 23.89 -13.53 -5.18
C VAL A 90 23.32 -13.76 -3.78
N ALA A 91 23.98 -13.18 -2.78
CA ALA A 91 23.47 -13.15 -1.41
C ALA A 91 22.35 -12.10 -1.31
N VAL A 92 21.23 -12.50 -0.70
CA VAL A 92 20.13 -11.59 -0.36
C VAL A 92 19.86 -11.70 1.12
N TRP A 93 19.59 -10.57 1.78
CA TRP A 93 19.05 -10.64 3.13
C TRP A 93 17.59 -11.05 3.04
N PHE A 94 17.25 -12.18 3.65
CA PHE A 94 15.89 -12.71 3.64
C PHE A 94 15.56 -13.49 4.91
N CYS A 95 14.42 -13.17 5.51
CA CYS A 95 13.92 -13.79 6.73
C CYS A 95 13.13 -15.08 6.44
N THR A 96 13.76 -16.13 5.88
CA THR A 96 13.10 -17.44 5.66
C THR A 96 12.79 -18.17 6.97
N PHE A 97 13.65 -17.95 7.96
CA PHE A 97 13.73 -18.69 9.21
C PHE A 97 13.84 -17.68 10.35
N CYS A 98 13.20 -17.91 11.49
CA CYS A 98 13.49 -17.06 12.65
C CYS A 98 14.87 -17.36 13.17
N ASN A 99 15.81 -16.55 12.72
CA ASN A 99 17.05 -16.31 13.42
C ASN A 99 16.76 -15.46 14.65
N ASN A 100 16.03 -16.02 15.62
CA ASN A 100 16.03 -15.50 16.99
C ASN A 100 17.31 -16.01 17.66
N GLN A 101 18.43 -15.53 17.13
CA GLN A 101 19.75 -15.90 17.59
C GLN A 101 20.02 -14.97 18.76
N HIS A 102 19.70 -15.37 19.98
CA HIS A 102 20.24 -14.70 21.17
C HIS A 102 21.31 -15.53 21.81
N GLU A 103 21.44 -16.79 21.38
CA GLU A 103 22.37 -17.76 21.92
C GLU A 103 23.13 -18.39 20.75
N ILE A 104 24.44 -18.16 20.69
CA ILE A 104 25.36 -18.85 19.78
C ILE A 104 26.35 -19.61 20.65
N GLN A 105 26.44 -20.94 20.46
CA GLN A 105 27.41 -21.77 21.18
C GLN A 105 27.34 -21.57 22.72
N ASP A 106 26.13 -21.62 23.28
CA ASP A 106 25.84 -21.43 24.72
C ASP A 106 26.21 -20.03 25.26
N GLN A 107 26.50 -19.04 24.40
CA GLN A 107 26.74 -17.66 24.76
C GLN A 107 25.57 -16.77 24.36
N VAL A 108 25.02 -16.04 25.34
CA VAL A 108 23.93 -15.09 25.10
C VAL A 108 24.49 -13.74 24.65
N TYR A 109 24.02 -13.24 23.51
CA TYR A 109 24.36 -11.93 22.95
C TYR A 109 23.19 -10.95 23.12
N ASP A 110 23.50 -9.69 23.39
CA ASP A 110 22.51 -8.63 23.57
C ASP A 110 21.98 -8.10 22.22
N PHE A 111 20.93 -7.28 22.30
CA PHE A 111 20.32 -6.68 21.13
C PHE A 111 21.29 -5.82 20.31
N ASP A 112 22.18 -5.08 20.96
CA ASP A 112 23.14 -4.19 20.29
C ASP A 112 24.12 -4.96 19.40
N HIS A 113 24.55 -6.16 19.84
CA HIS A 113 25.36 -7.06 19.02
C HIS A 113 24.66 -7.42 17.71
N TRP A 114 23.41 -7.89 17.80
CA TRP A 114 22.62 -8.34 16.63
C TRP A 114 22.23 -7.19 15.72
N PHE A 115 21.85 -6.05 16.32
CA PHE A 115 21.59 -4.82 15.61
C PHE A 115 22.83 -4.38 14.80
N GLY A 116 24.02 -4.48 15.39
CA GLY A 116 25.30 -4.18 14.74
C GLY A 116 25.61 -5.10 13.55
N ILE A 117 25.46 -6.42 13.73
CA ILE A 117 25.64 -7.41 12.65
C ILE A 117 24.64 -7.19 11.52
N PHE A 118 23.40 -6.90 11.86
CA PHE A 118 22.36 -6.68 10.87
C PHE A 118 22.66 -5.44 10.01
N ARG A 119 22.99 -4.30 10.63
CA ARG A 119 23.36 -3.09 9.90
C ARG A 119 24.60 -3.27 9.04
N SER A 120 25.63 -3.96 9.55
CA SER A 120 26.84 -4.22 8.76
C SER A 120 26.57 -5.12 7.56
N SER A 121 25.73 -6.14 7.74
CA SER A 121 25.30 -7.04 6.66
C SER A 121 24.46 -6.29 5.62
N LEU A 122 23.52 -5.44 6.03
CA LEU A 122 22.74 -4.60 5.12
C LEU A 122 23.60 -3.65 4.30
N ARG A 123 24.61 -3.01 4.91
CA ARG A 123 25.56 -2.14 4.20
C ARG A 123 26.39 -2.89 3.17
N SER A 124 26.71 -4.16 3.44
CA SER A 124 27.51 -5.00 2.54
C SER A 124 26.68 -5.58 1.40
N VAL A 125 25.50 -6.13 1.70
CA VAL A 125 24.61 -6.78 0.71
C VAL A 125 23.85 -5.74 -0.13
N GLY A 126 23.43 -4.63 0.48
CA GLY A 126 22.71 -3.54 -0.18
C GLY A 126 21.27 -3.84 -0.62
N ASN A 127 20.83 -5.11 -0.53
CA ASN A 127 19.50 -5.56 -0.94
C ASN A 127 18.83 -6.41 0.16
N VAL A 128 17.59 -6.07 0.47
CA VAL A 128 16.68 -6.86 1.31
C VAL A 128 15.56 -7.39 0.43
N VAL A 129 15.33 -8.69 0.46
CA VAL A 129 14.16 -9.29 -0.20
C VAL A 129 13.23 -9.79 0.89
N MET A 130 11.97 -9.39 0.85
CA MET A 130 10.92 -9.94 1.72
C MET A 130 9.97 -10.79 0.88
N VAL A 131 9.77 -12.05 1.27
CA VAL A 131 8.70 -12.86 0.69
C VAL A 131 7.39 -12.50 1.38
N MET A 132 6.47 -11.88 0.64
CA MET A 132 5.19 -11.43 1.15
C MET A 132 4.12 -12.50 0.92
N SER A 133 3.45 -12.92 2.00
CA SER A 133 2.34 -13.88 1.93
C SER A 133 1.43 -13.82 3.18
N PRO A 134 0.10 -13.80 3.02
CA PRO A 134 -0.61 -13.47 1.79
C PRO A 134 -0.38 -12.00 1.40
N TRP A 135 -0.58 -11.65 0.13
CA TRP A 135 -0.30 -10.30 -0.34
C TRP A 135 -1.26 -9.26 0.28
N ASN A 136 -2.54 -9.61 0.46
CA ASN A 136 -3.62 -8.71 0.90
C ASN A 136 -3.75 -8.52 2.42
N ASP A 137 -3.05 -9.35 3.20
CA ASP A 137 -2.91 -9.23 4.65
C ASP A 137 -1.51 -9.75 5.03
N PRO A 138 -0.45 -8.96 4.81
CA PRO A 138 0.93 -9.42 4.91
C PRO A 138 1.28 -9.73 6.36
N THR A 139 1.09 -10.99 6.75
CA THR A 139 1.42 -11.48 8.10
C THR A 139 2.88 -11.26 8.48
N THR A 140 3.77 -11.17 7.48
CA THR A 140 5.18 -10.82 7.67
C THR A 140 5.35 -9.45 8.32
N LEU A 141 4.53 -8.45 7.95
CA LEU A 141 4.58 -7.10 8.52
C LEU A 141 3.87 -6.97 9.88
N ARG A 142 3.36 -8.07 10.43
CA ARG A 142 2.93 -8.15 11.84
C ARG A 142 4.06 -8.64 12.76
N ARG A 143 5.25 -8.90 12.21
CA ARG A 143 6.42 -9.34 13.00
C ARG A 143 7.34 -8.16 13.27
N THR A 144 7.71 -7.97 14.53
CA THR A 144 8.57 -6.85 14.97
C THR A 144 9.88 -6.78 14.19
N TRP A 145 10.54 -7.93 13.98
CA TRP A 145 11.78 -7.99 13.23
C TRP A 145 11.62 -7.61 11.75
N CYS A 146 10.55 -8.03 11.08
CA CYS A 146 10.33 -7.69 9.67
C CYS A 146 10.02 -6.19 9.49
N VAL A 147 9.23 -5.61 10.39
CA VAL A 147 9.00 -4.16 10.43
C VAL A 147 10.32 -3.41 10.64
N PHE A 148 11.16 -3.89 11.56
CA PHE A 148 12.49 -3.35 11.80
C PHE A 148 13.43 -3.49 10.58
N GLU A 149 13.36 -4.60 9.85
CA GLU A 149 14.14 -4.80 8.61
C GLU A 149 13.79 -3.77 7.54
N VAL A 150 12.49 -3.46 7.37
CA VAL A 150 12.04 -2.39 6.47
C VAL A 150 12.63 -1.06 6.93
N TYR A 151 12.47 -0.70 8.19
CA TYR A 151 13.01 0.53 8.76
C TYR A 151 14.52 0.66 8.54
N ALA A 152 15.29 -0.36 8.91
CA ALA A 152 16.74 -0.35 8.77
C ALA A 152 17.17 -0.28 7.31
N SER A 153 16.45 -0.95 6.40
CA SER A 153 16.73 -0.84 4.97
C SER A 153 16.61 0.60 4.47
N VAL A 154 15.60 1.34 4.94
CA VAL A 154 15.43 2.76 4.59
C VAL A 154 16.52 3.62 5.22
N VAL A 155 16.85 3.39 6.49
CA VAL A 155 17.91 4.15 7.20
C VAL A 155 19.29 3.94 6.59
N GLU A 156 19.59 2.71 6.17
CA GLU A 156 20.87 2.37 5.50
C GLU A 156 20.86 2.65 4.00
N ASN A 157 19.76 3.19 3.46
CA ASN A 157 19.57 3.41 2.02
C ASN A 157 19.80 2.12 1.20
N ALA A 158 19.46 0.98 1.78
CA ALA A 158 19.44 -0.32 1.11
C ALA A 158 18.18 -0.44 0.25
N ARG A 159 18.28 -1.19 -0.84
CA ARG A 159 17.15 -1.48 -1.72
C ARG A 159 16.27 -2.54 -1.04
N PHE A 160 14.98 -2.23 -0.87
CA PHE A 160 13.99 -3.19 -0.38
C PHE A 160 13.16 -3.73 -1.54
N GLU A 161 13.08 -5.05 -1.63
CA GLU A 161 12.39 -5.78 -2.67
C GLU A 161 11.40 -6.78 -2.08
N ILE A 162 10.37 -7.08 -2.85
CA ILE A 162 9.34 -8.04 -2.45
C ILE A 162 9.29 -9.17 -3.46
N ALA A 163 9.38 -10.37 -2.94
CA ALA A 163 9.13 -11.61 -3.66
C ALA A 163 7.75 -12.16 -3.26
N MET A 164 7.08 -12.85 -4.17
CA MET A 164 5.81 -13.51 -3.90
C MET A 164 5.78 -14.85 -4.62
N GLY A 165 5.17 -15.86 -3.99
CA GLY A 165 4.90 -17.12 -4.67
C GLY A 165 3.94 -16.91 -5.85
N ARG A 166 4.00 -17.76 -6.87
CA ARG A 166 3.21 -17.62 -8.11
C ARG A 166 1.72 -17.41 -7.88
N SER A 167 1.13 -18.15 -6.95
CA SER A 167 -0.29 -18.04 -6.59
C SER A 167 -0.61 -16.69 -5.96
N GLN A 168 0.24 -16.21 -5.05
CA GLN A 168 0.09 -14.89 -4.43
C GLN A 168 0.30 -13.76 -5.44
N LYS A 169 1.28 -13.89 -6.34
CA LYS A 169 1.51 -12.93 -7.42
C LYS A 169 0.32 -12.86 -8.38
N ALA A 170 -0.25 -13.99 -8.76
CA ALA A 170 -1.45 -14.03 -9.59
C ALA A 170 -2.66 -13.37 -8.89
N SER A 171 -2.87 -13.67 -7.60
CA SER A 171 -3.91 -13.01 -6.79
C SER A 171 -3.69 -11.51 -6.72
N PHE A 172 -2.46 -11.06 -6.43
CA PHE A 172 -2.11 -9.64 -6.40
C PHE A 172 -2.44 -8.93 -7.72
N LEU A 173 -2.01 -9.49 -8.85
CA LEU A 173 -2.22 -8.87 -10.17
C LEU A 173 -3.70 -8.81 -10.56
N GLN A 174 -4.50 -9.76 -10.08
CA GLN A 174 -5.95 -9.75 -10.25
C GLN A 174 -6.61 -8.71 -9.34
N ASP A 175 -6.24 -8.70 -8.07
CA ASP A 175 -6.89 -7.88 -7.06
C ASP A 175 -6.54 -6.38 -7.21
N ILE A 176 -5.32 -6.05 -7.67
CA ILE A 176 -4.88 -4.66 -7.88
C ILE A 176 -5.63 -3.95 -9.02
N GLN A 177 -6.45 -4.68 -9.79
CA GLN A 177 -7.40 -4.09 -10.73
C GLN A 177 -8.56 -3.38 -10.03
N ASP A 178 -8.84 -3.74 -8.78
CA ASP A 178 -9.78 -3.03 -7.92
C ASP A 178 -9.09 -1.82 -7.28
N ASP A 179 -9.68 -0.65 -7.43
CA ASP A 179 -9.08 0.62 -7.01
C ASP A 179 -8.75 0.62 -5.51
N GLY A 180 -9.51 -0.09 -4.65
CA GLY A 180 -9.35 -0.07 -3.20
C GLY A 180 -8.43 -1.14 -2.62
N ALA A 181 -8.01 -2.13 -3.41
CA ALA A 181 -7.37 -3.34 -2.90
C ALA A 181 -6.05 -3.05 -2.18
N PHE A 182 -5.25 -2.09 -2.67
CA PHE A 182 -3.99 -1.72 -2.04
C PHE A 182 -4.16 -1.07 -0.68
N TYR A 183 -5.02 -0.04 -0.55
CA TYR A 183 -5.24 0.59 0.75
C TYR A 183 -5.88 -0.34 1.76
N LYS A 184 -6.75 -1.24 1.28
CA LYS A 184 -7.29 -2.30 2.12
C LYS A 184 -6.15 -3.14 2.70
N MET A 185 -5.17 -3.53 1.89
CA MET A 185 -3.98 -4.20 2.37
C MET A 185 -3.16 -3.34 3.35
N LEU A 186 -2.87 -2.07 3.01
CA LEU A 186 -2.13 -1.17 3.92
C LEU A 186 -2.82 -1.00 5.28
N SER A 187 -4.15 -0.96 5.30
CA SER A 187 -4.93 -0.80 6.54
C SER A 187 -4.78 -1.98 7.52
N THR A 188 -4.31 -3.13 7.03
CA THR A 188 -4.01 -4.31 7.88
C THR A 188 -2.67 -4.20 8.60
N ILE A 189 -1.80 -3.27 8.19
CA ILE A 189 -0.45 -3.10 8.73
C ILE A 189 -0.50 -2.07 9.86
N GLN A 190 -0.07 -2.48 11.04
CA GLN A 190 0.04 -1.62 12.22
C GLN A 190 1.36 -1.96 12.93
N SER A 191 2.43 -1.22 12.64
CA SER A 191 3.78 -1.54 13.12
C SER A 191 3.88 -1.63 14.65
N GLU A 192 3.13 -0.79 15.35
CA GLU A 192 3.07 -0.77 16.83
C GLU A 192 2.41 -2.02 17.42
N LYS A 193 1.57 -2.71 16.65
CA LYS A 193 0.96 -3.98 17.06
C LYS A 193 1.77 -5.20 16.63
N SER A 194 2.99 -4.99 16.13
CA SER A 194 3.84 -6.10 15.72
C SER A 194 4.30 -6.95 16.91
N GLU A 195 4.46 -8.24 16.68
CA GLU A 195 4.80 -9.23 17.70
C GLU A 195 6.10 -9.96 17.38
N THR A 196 6.75 -10.49 18.42
CA THR A 196 7.90 -11.36 18.31
C THR A 196 7.86 -12.39 19.43
N THR A 197 8.51 -13.53 19.22
CA THR A 197 8.57 -14.63 20.18
C THR A 197 9.37 -14.25 21.44
N ILE A 198 10.36 -13.36 21.32
CA ILE A 198 11.22 -12.92 22.42
C ILE A 198 10.80 -11.51 22.85
N PRO A 199 10.19 -11.34 24.04
CA PRO A 199 9.67 -10.04 24.48
C PRO A 199 10.72 -8.93 24.53
N SER A 200 11.97 -9.24 24.90
CA SER A 200 13.04 -8.24 24.99
C SER A 200 13.41 -7.62 23.64
N ASP A 201 13.28 -8.37 22.53
CA ASP A 201 13.50 -7.81 21.19
C ASP A 201 12.46 -6.76 20.87
N ARG A 202 11.19 -7.04 21.20
CA ARG A 202 10.11 -6.08 21.03
C ARG A 202 10.41 -4.82 21.80
N ASP A 203 10.76 -4.96 23.06
CA ASP A 203 10.97 -3.82 23.95
C ASP A 203 12.14 -2.95 23.45
N ASN A 204 13.26 -3.57 23.03
CA ASN A 204 14.41 -2.86 22.48
C ASN A 204 14.12 -2.21 21.12
N ILE A 205 13.51 -2.93 20.18
CA ILE A 205 13.14 -2.37 18.86
C ILE A 205 12.12 -1.24 19.03
N PHE A 206 11.11 -1.43 19.87
CA PHE A 206 10.08 -0.42 20.08
C PHE A 206 10.67 0.83 20.73
N GLN A 207 11.62 0.66 21.64
CA GLN A 207 12.34 1.78 22.24
C GLN A 207 13.16 2.54 21.18
N LEU A 208 13.94 1.82 20.37
CA LEU A 208 14.68 2.40 19.25
C LEU A 208 13.77 3.18 18.29
N ILE A 209 12.65 2.58 17.87
CA ILE A 209 11.70 3.22 16.98
C ILE A 209 11.12 4.48 17.62
N ARG A 210 10.71 4.44 18.89
CA ARG A 210 10.19 5.62 19.60
C ARG A 210 11.22 6.74 19.70
N ASP A 211 12.49 6.39 19.94
CA ASP A 211 13.56 7.37 20.12
C ASP A 211 13.99 8.01 18.79
N GLU A 212 13.97 7.27 17.68
CA GLU A 212 14.45 7.77 16.39
C GLU A 212 13.37 8.38 15.48
N VAL A 213 12.22 7.70 15.32
CA VAL A 213 11.25 8.06 14.26
C VAL A 213 9.79 8.11 14.73
N GLY A 214 9.42 7.35 15.75
CA GLY A 214 8.04 7.08 16.16
C GLY A 214 7.29 6.15 15.18
N PHE A 215 6.24 5.48 15.68
CA PHE A 215 5.48 4.49 14.90
C PHE A 215 4.71 5.10 13.72
N VAL A 216 4.16 6.31 13.86
CA VAL A 216 3.45 6.99 12.75
C VAL A 216 4.37 7.22 11.55
N LYS A 217 5.62 7.63 11.79
CA LYS A 217 6.59 7.84 10.71
C LYS A 217 7.10 6.52 10.15
N LEU A 218 7.30 5.51 11.01
CA LEU A 218 7.65 4.16 10.59
C LEU A 218 6.61 3.56 9.63
N ASP A 219 5.32 3.64 9.96
CA ASP A 219 4.25 3.14 9.08
C ASP A 219 4.28 3.85 7.72
N ARG A 220 4.52 5.17 7.69
CA ARG A 220 4.70 5.91 6.43
C ARG A 220 5.91 5.40 5.63
N MET A 221 7.04 5.12 6.29
CA MET A 221 8.22 4.56 5.63
C MET A 221 7.92 3.19 5.03
N VAL A 222 7.20 2.32 5.76
CA VAL A 222 6.76 1.02 5.24
C VAL A 222 5.85 1.19 4.03
N PHE A 223 4.86 2.08 4.11
CA PHE A 223 3.93 2.33 3.00
C PHE A 223 4.65 2.87 1.76
N GLU A 224 5.60 3.80 1.91
CA GLU A 224 6.39 4.31 0.78
C GLU A 224 7.21 3.21 0.08
N VAL A 225 7.76 2.26 0.83
CA VAL A 225 8.49 1.11 0.28
C VAL A 225 7.54 0.22 -0.54
N LEU A 226 6.37 -0.12 0.03
CA LEU A 226 5.35 -0.93 -0.63
C LEU A 226 4.81 -0.25 -1.89
N GLU A 227 4.52 1.06 -1.82
CA GLU A 227 4.08 1.87 -2.96
C GLU A 227 5.09 1.85 -4.12
N LYS A 228 6.37 2.07 -3.83
CA LYS A 228 7.44 2.05 -4.85
C LYS A 228 7.57 0.69 -5.50
N TRP A 229 7.49 -0.38 -4.71
CA TRP A 229 7.53 -1.74 -5.24
C TRP A 229 6.34 -2.02 -6.18
N MET A 230 5.13 -1.63 -5.78
CA MET A 230 3.95 -1.82 -6.63
C MET A 230 4.00 -1.03 -7.93
N LEU A 231 4.36 0.26 -7.87
CA LEU A 231 4.45 1.09 -9.08
C LEU A 231 5.42 0.46 -10.09
N ARG A 232 6.58 -0.04 -9.63
CA ARG A 232 7.52 -0.79 -10.47
C ARG A 232 6.92 -2.07 -11.03
N THR A 233 6.12 -2.80 -10.23
CA THR A 233 5.47 -4.03 -10.67
C THR A 233 4.42 -3.74 -11.75
N VAL A 234 3.61 -2.70 -11.59
CA VAL A 234 2.64 -2.25 -12.59
C VAL A 234 3.35 -1.75 -13.85
N ASP A 235 4.46 -1.02 -13.72
CA ASP A 235 5.28 -0.60 -14.87
C ASP A 235 5.78 -1.80 -15.68
N GLN A 236 6.26 -2.85 -15.02
CA GLN A 236 6.62 -4.09 -15.70
C GLN A 236 5.43 -4.73 -16.43
N GLN A 237 4.22 -4.71 -15.84
CA GLN A 237 3.03 -5.22 -16.53
C GLN A 237 2.63 -4.37 -17.75
N ILE A 238 2.84 -3.05 -17.71
CA ILE A 238 2.63 -2.15 -18.86
C ILE A 238 3.62 -2.50 -19.98
N GLU A 239 4.89 -2.72 -19.64
CA GLU A 239 5.94 -3.07 -20.60
C GLU A 239 5.75 -4.46 -21.22
N GLN A 240 5.29 -5.42 -20.42
CA GLN A 240 5.09 -6.83 -20.83
C GLN A 240 3.68 -7.13 -21.36
N ALA A 241 2.81 -6.12 -21.45
CA ALA A 241 1.43 -6.30 -21.89
C ALA A 241 1.36 -6.99 -23.26
N ALA A 242 0.57 -8.06 -23.35
CA ALA A 242 0.46 -8.87 -24.57
C ALA A 242 -0.12 -8.11 -25.76
N ASP A 243 -0.96 -7.11 -25.49
CA ASP A 243 -1.62 -6.28 -26.48
C ASP A 243 -1.88 -4.86 -25.95
N VAL A 244 -2.22 -3.94 -26.87
CA VAL A 244 -2.43 -2.53 -26.54
C VAL A 244 -3.61 -2.29 -25.59
N LEU A 245 -4.68 -3.10 -25.63
CA LEU A 245 -5.82 -2.92 -24.74
C LEU A 245 -5.49 -3.39 -23.33
N SER A 246 -4.75 -4.49 -23.21
CA SER A 246 -4.20 -4.95 -21.93
C SER A 246 -3.25 -3.90 -21.33
N ARG A 247 -2.43 -3.25 -22.16
CA ARG A 247 -1.59 -2.11 -21.74
C ARG A 247 -2.43 -0.93 -21.22
N ALA A 248 -3.54 -0.61 -21.86
CA ALA A 248 -4.48 0.42 -21.39
C ALA A 248 -5.09 0.06 -20.03
N GLY A 249 -5.41 -1.21 -19.79
CA GLY A 249 -5.86 -1.70 -18.47
C GLY A 249 -4.83 -1.43 -17.37
N TRP A 250 -3.56 -1.76 -17.61
CA TRP A 250 -2.50 -1.49 -16.65
C TRP A 250 -2.20 0.01 -16.45
N LEU A 251 -2.38 0.83 -17.49
CA LEU A 251 -2.31 2.29 -17.37
C LEU A 251 -3.42 2.85 -16.46
N MET A 252 -4.62 2.26 -16.49
CA MET A 252 -5.69 2.62 -15.54
C MET A 252 -5.28 2.32 -14.10
N VAL A 253 -4.75 1.11 -13.84
CA VAL A 253 -4.25 0.74 -12.50
C VAL A 253 -3.16 1.70 -12.03
N LYS A 254 -2.19 2.01 -12.90
CA LYS A 254 -1.13 2.99 -12.59
C LYS A 254 -1.70 4.37 -12.27
N GLY A 255 -2.68 4.84 -13.04
CA GLY A 255 -3.34 6.12 -12.79
C GLY A 255 -4.02 6.18 -11.43
N THR A 256 -4.72 5.10 -11.04
CA THR A 256 -5.32 5.00 -9.71
C THR A 256 -4.25 5.08 -8.62
N LEU A 257 -3.16 4.31 -8.72
CA LEU A 257 -2.07 4.35 -7.74
C LEU A 257 -1.39 5.73 -7.64
N LEU A 258 -1.22 6.43 -8.75
CA LEU A 258 -0.65 7.78 -8.76
C LEU A 258 -1.61 8.80 -8.12
N ARG A 259 -2.92 8.71 -8.41
CA ARG A 259 -3.95 9.55 -7.78
C ARG A 259 -3.95 9.36 -6.26
N MET A 260 -3.80 8.13 -5.80
CA MET A 260 -3.69 7.80 -4.37
C MET A 260 -2.46 8.44 -3.72
N LYS A 261 -1.33 8.44 -4.42
CA LYS A 261 -0.11 9.15 -4.00
C LYS A 261 -0.22 10.68 -4.09
N SER A 262 -1.39 11.20 -4.48
CA SER A 262 -1.60 12.63 -4.79
C SER A 262 -0.72 13.14 -5.94
N ASP A 263 -0.20 12.24 -6.77
CA ASP A 263 0.51 12.58 -8.01
C ASP A 263 -0.51 12.72 -9.16
N TYR A 264 -1.37 13.72 -9.02
CA TYR A 264 -2.45 14.00 -9.95
C TYR A 264 -1.95 14.41 -11.34
N GLY A 265 -0.71 14.90 -11.43
CA GLY A 265 -0.08 15.29 -12.67
C GLY A 265 0.17 14.10 -13.57
N ASP A 266 0.92 13.12 -13.06
CA ASP A 266 1.26 11.90 -13.79
C ASP A 266 0.03 11.00 -13.95
N ALA A 267 -0.87 10.95 -12.95
CA ALA A 267 -2.14 10.23 -13.04
C ALA A 267 -2.96 10.68 -14.26
N ALA A 268 -3.13 11.99 -14.46
CA ALA A 268 -3.87 12.51 -15.60
C ALA A 268 -3.23 12.12 -16.95
N ILE A 269 -1.89 12.05 -17.01
CA ILE A 269 -1.18 11.66 -18.24
C ILE A 269 -1.43 10.18 -18.58
N VAL A 270 -1.34 9.28 -17.60
CA VAL A 270 -1.55 7.85 -17.84
C VAL A 270 -3.02 7.52 -18.12
N PHE A 271 -3.97 8.18 -17.44
CA PHE A 271 -5.40 8.03 -17.75
C PHE A 271 -5.73 8.52 -19.16
N ARG A 272 -5.19 9.68 -19.58
CA ARG A 272 -5.38 10.17 -20.95
C ARG A 272 -4.79 9.22 -21.99
N SER A 273 -3.62 8.65 -21.70
CA SER A 273 -3.01 7.64 -22.57
C SER A 273 -3.87 6.37 -22.68
N ALA A 274 -4.50 5.93 -21.58
CA ALA A 274 -5.43 4.81 -21.60
C ALA A 274 -6.69 5.13 -22.41
N HIS A 275 -7.26 6.34 -22.24
CA HIS A 275 -8.40 6.82 -23.03
C HIS A 275 -8.12 6.73 -24.53
N ASP A 276 -6.99 7.28 -24.99
CA ASP A 276 -6.63 7.30 -26.41
C ASP A 276 -6.49 5.88 -26.98
N ILE A 277 -5.91 4.96 -26.21
CA ILE A 277 -5.76 3.56 -26.63
C ILE A 277 -7.11 2.86 -26.71
N TYR A 278 -7.99 3.02 -25.71
CA TYR A 278 -9.32 2.42 -25.75
C TYR A 278 -10.16 2.97 -26.90
N LEU A 279 -10.12 4.29 -27.12
CA LEU A 279 -10.84 4.93 -28.21
C LEU A 279 -10.34 4.47 -29.58
N CYS A 280 -9.02 4.35 -29.76
CA CYS A 280 -8.43 3.86 -31.02
C CYS A 280 -8.72 2.37 -31.25
N GLY A 281 -8.68 1.54 -30.20
CA GLY A 281 -8.79 0.09 -30.32
C GLY A 281 -10.22 -0.44 -30.35
N LYS A 282 -11.14 0.18 -29.58
CA LYS A 282 -12.53 -0.26 -29.43
C LYS A 282 -13.56 0.77 -29.91
N GLY A 283 -13.15 2.00 -30.21
CA GLY A 283 -14.05 3.07 -30.66
C GLY A 283 -14.83 3.76 -29.53
N PRO A 284 -15.70 4.73 -29.87
CA PRO A 284 -16.44 5.55 -28.90
C PRO A 284 -17.55 4.81 -28.14
N ASP A 285 -17.80 3.55 -28.49
CA ASP A 285 -18.77 2.69 -27.78
C ASP A 285 -18.10 1.86 -26.67
N CYS A 286 -16.81 2.08 -26.40
CA CYS A 286 -16.09 1.48 -25.28
C CYS A 286 -16.32 2.29 -23.99
N PRO A 287 -16.94 1.71 -22.94
CA PRO A 287 -17.10 2.39 -21.65
C PRO A 287 -15.76 2.76 -20.98
N ASP A 288 -14.76 1.87 -21.07
CA ASP A 288 -13.44 2.06 -20.47
C ASP A 288 -12.75 3.34 -20.97
N ALA A 289 -12.96 3.71 -22.24
CA ALA A 289 -12.44 4.96 -22.79
C ALA A 289 -13.00 6.16 -22.00
N TRP A 290 -14.31 6.19 -21.77
CA TRP A 290 -14.97 7.31 -21.11
C TRP A 290 -14.74 7.33 -19.60
N LYS A 291 -14.57 6.15 -18.99
CA LYS A 291 -14.05 6.05 -17.61
C LYS A 291 -12.67 6.71 -17.52
N ALA A 292 -11.75 6.37 -18.41
CA ALA A 292 -10.40 6.95 -18.45
C ALA A 292 -10.41 8.48 -18.65
N LEU A 293 -11.33 9.00 -19.48
CA LEU A 293 -11.49 10.44 -19.65
C LEU A 293 -12.02 11.13 -18.37
N ALA A 294 -13.02 10.51 -17.71
CA ALA A 294 -13.55 11.01 -16.45
C ALA A 294 -12.48 11.01 -15.34
N ASP A 295 -11.69 9.94 -15.23
CA ASP A 295 -10.57 9.86 -14.29
C ASP A 295 -9.45 10.87 -14.61
N THR A 296 -9.21 11.15 -15.89
CA THR A 296 -8.31 12.23 -16.32
C THR A 296 -8.82 13.58 -15.81
N ALA A 297 -10.11 13.88 -16.01
CA ALA A 297 -10.71 15.12 -15.57
C ALA A 297 -10.67 15.26 -14.04
N ALA A 298 -10.97 14.19 -13.30
CA ALA A 298 -10.87 14.16 -11.85
C ALA A 298 -9.44 14.44 -11.36
N ALA A 299 -8.43 13.80 -11.95
CA ALA A 299 -7.03 14.08 -11.62
C ALA A 299 -6.64 15.53 -11.98
N MET A 300 -7.10 16.06 -13.11
CA MET A 300 -6.88 17.45 -13.51
C MET A 300 -7.54 18.45 -12.56
N LEU A 301 -8.69 18.13 -11.99
CA LEU A 301 -9.36 18.96 -11.00
C LEU A 301 -8.54 19.09 -9.71
N GLU A 302 -8.00 17.97 -9.21
CA GLU A 302 -7.23 17.92 -7.97
C GLU A 302 -5.88 18.64 -8.07
N ARG A 303 -5.22 18.60 -9.24
CA ARG A 303 -3.99 19.41 -9.48
C ARG A 303 -4.25 20.90 -9.70
N GLY A 304 -5.51 21.36 -9.68
CA GLY A 304 -5.86 22.75 -9.95
C GLY A 304 -5.82 23.14 -11.45
N GLY A 305 -6.20 22.22 -12.33
CA GLY A 305 -6.34 22.48 -13.77
C GLY A 305 -7.42 23.53 -14.09
N ALA A 306 -7.43 24.00 -15.34
CA ALA A 306 -8.40 25.01 -15.79
C ALA A 306 -9.83 24.45 -15.75
N LEU A 307 -10.68 25.02 -14.88
CA LEU A 307 -12.01 24.47 -14.60
C LEU A 307 -12.89 24.31 -15.85
N ASP A 308 -12.78 25.18 -16.85
CA ASP A 308 -13.56 25.08 -18.09
C ASP A 308 -13.14 23.90 -18.98
N GLU A 309 -11.83 23.61 -19.04
CA GLU A 309 -11.31 22.44 -19.76
C GLU A 309 -11.76 21.15 -19.06
N VAL A 310 -11.60 21.10 -17.73
CA VAL A 310 -12.01 19.95 -16.92
C VAL A 310 -13.52 19.71 -17.02
N ALA A 311 -14.35 20.76 -16.95
CA ALA A 311 -15.79 20.66 -17.13
C ALA A 311 -16.14 20.07 -18.50
N THR A 312 -15.52 20.56 -19.58
CA THR A 312 -15.78 20.07 -20.94
C THR A 312 -15.49 18.57 -21.06
N MET A 313 -14.35 18.12 -20.54
CA MET A 313 -13.98 16.70 -20.54
C MET A 313 -14.95 15.84 -19.71
N SER A 314 -15.34 16.32 -18.52
CA SER A 314 -16.29 15.62 -17.67
C SER A 314 -17.70 15.54 -18.27
N GLU A 315 -18.17 16.60 -18.93
CA GLU A 315 -19.45 16.64 -19.64
C GLU A 315 -19.46 15.64 -20.81
N GLU A 316 -18.37 15.59 -21.59
CA GLU A 316 -18.20 14.64 -22.70
C GLU A 316 -18.23 13.19 -22.19
N ALA A 317 -17.39 12.87 -21.20
CA ALA A 317 -17.35 11.54 -20.60
C ALA A 317 -18.72 11.11 -20.04
N LEU A 318 -19.37 12.01 -19.31
CA LEU A 318 -20.68 11.76 -18.73
C LEU A 318 -21.75 11.49 -19.80
N GLY A 319 -21.76 12.27 -20.89
CA GLY A 319 -22.70 12.07 -21.99
C GLY A 319 -22.59 10.68 -22.62
N HIS A 320 -21.37 10.20 -22.84
CA HIS A 320 -21.13 8.86 -23.36
C HIS A 320 -21.47 7.76 -22.35
N GLN A 321 -21.12 7.94 -21.07
CA GLN A 321 -21.45 6.97 -20.02
C GLN A 321 -22.97 6.84 -19.81
N ILE A 322 -23.73 7.94 -19.83
CA ILE A 322 -25.20 7.89 -19.75
C ILE A 322 -25.77 7.03 -20.88
N ARG A 323 -25.23 7.19 -22.10
CA ARG A 323 -25.68 6.45 -23.29
C ARG A 323 -25.33 4.97 -23.22
N LEU A 324 -24.12 4.63 -22.75
CA LEU A 324 -23.57 3.27 -22.78
C LEU A 324 -23.92 2.44 -21.54
N LEU A 325 -23.96 3.06 -20.36
CA LEU A 325 -24.07 2.40 -19.06
C LEU A 325 -25.37 2.71 -18.32
N SER A 326 -26.14 3.71 -18.77
CA SER A 326 -27.27 4.34 -18.07
C SER A 326 -26.87 5.31 -16.95
N LYS A 327 -27.85 6.11 -16.50
CA LYS A 327 -27.70 7.08 -15.39
C LYS A 327 -27.55 6.44 -14.00
N ASP A 328 -27.86 5.15 -13.88
CA ASP A 328 -27.86 4.44 -12.59
C ASP A 328 -26.57 3.65 -12.37
N HIS A 329 -25.68 3.60 -13.37
CA HIS A 329 -24.40 2.92 -13.24
C HIS A 329 -23.43 3.69 -12.34
N GLU A 330 -22.64 2.98 -11.54
CA GLU A 330 -21.72 3.59 -10.56
C GLU A 330 -20.70 4.54 -11.18
N GLU A 331 -20.14 4.17 -12.34
CA GLU A 331 -19.21 5.04 -13.08
C GLU A 331 -19.88 6.34 -13.56
N THR A 332 -21.11 6.25 -14.10
CA THR A 332 -21.87 7.43 -14.52
C THR A 332 -22.15 8.34 -13.32
N LEU A 333 -22.54 7.77 -12.18
CA LEU A 333 -22.77 8.52 -10.94
C LEU A 333 -21.48 9.17 -10.43
N SER A 334 -20.33 8.52 -10.58
CA SER A 334 -19.03 9.08 -10.21
C SER A 334 -18.62 10.27 -11.09
N SER A 335 -18.92 10.21 -12.38
CA SER A 335 -18.74 11.36 -13.28
C SER A 335 -19.72 12.50 -12.98
N MET A 336 -20.98 12.18 -12.62
CA MET A 336 -21.97 13.21 -12.20
C MET A 336 -21.51 13.94 -10.93
N ASP A 337 -21.02 13.20 -9.94
CA ASP A 337 -20.49 13.73 -8.69
C ASP A 337 -19.28 14.65 -8.93
N CYS A 338 -18.33 14.19 -9.75
CA CYS A 338 -17.17 14.98 -10.17
C CYS A 338 -17.58 16.27 -10.89
N LEU A 339 -18.53 16.18 -11.84
CA LEU A 339 -19.05 17.36 -12.54
C LEU A 339 -19.77 18.33 -11.60
N GLY A 340 -20.47 17.82 -10.59
CA GLY A 340 -21.06 18.62 -9.51
C GLY A 340 -19.99 19.39 -8.72
N ASN A 341 -18.88 18.74 -8.36
CA ASN A 341 -17.74 19.39 -7.71
C ASN A 341 -17.11 20.47 -8.61
N ILE A 342 -16.92 20.19 -9.90
CA ILE A 342 -16.38 21.15 -10.87
C ILE A 342 -17.24 22.41 -10.94
N TYR A 343 -18.56 22.25 -11.11
CA TYR A 343 -19.47 23.39 -11.14
C TYR A 343 -19.52 24.16 -9.81
N SER A 344 -19.41 23.47 -8.68
CA SER A 344 -19.27 24.11 -7.37
C SER A 344 -18.01 24.99 -7.30
N ARG A 345 -16.85 24.47 -7.74
CA ARG A 345 -15.59 25.25 -7.79
C ARG A 345 -15.66 26.44 -8.77
N GLN A 346 -16.51 26.34 -9.81
CA GLN A 346 -16.79 27.45 -10.73
C GLN A 346 -17.80 28.47 -10.16
N GLY A 347 -18.41 28.22 -9.01
CA GLY A 347 -19.48 29.05 -8.44
C GLY A 347 -20.86 28.87 -9.09
N LYS A 348 -21.04 27.86 -9.95
CA LYS A 348 -22.31 27.51 -10.62
C LYS A 348 -23.17 26.61 -9.73
N TYR A 349 -23.52 27.12 -8.55
CA TYR A 349 -24.19 26.33 -7.52
C TYR A 349 -25.62 25.90 -7.91
N ASP A 350 -26.27 26.66 -8.79
CA ASP A 350 -27.58 26.39 -9.36
C ASP A 350 -27.62 25.12 -10.22
N VAL A 351 -26.48 24.75 -10.82
CA VAL A 351 -26.31 23.49 -11.57
C VAL A 351 -25.67 22.40 -10.71
N ALA A 352 -24.69 22.75 -9.86
CA ALA A 352 -24.00 21.80 -9.01
C ALA A 352 -24.93 21.09 -8.01
N MET A 353 -25.76 21.85 -7.30
CA MET A 353 -26.59 21.31 -6.22
C MET A 353 -27.62 20.28 -6.71
N PRO A 354 -28.43 20.55 -7.76
CA PRO A 354 -29.37 19.54 -8.28
C PRO A 354 -28.66 18.28 -8.78
N LEU A 355 -27.50 18.42 -9.42
CA LEU A 355 -26.73 17.29 -9.95
C LEU A 355 -26.22 16.38 -8.83
N LEU A 356 -25.64 16.97 -7.78
CA LEU A 356 -25.17 16.22 -6.60
C LEU A 356 -26.33 15.59 -5.82
N MET A 357 -27.46 16.27 -5.70
CA MET A 357 -28.66 15.72 -5.06
C MET A 357 -29.23 14.53 -5.83
N GLU A 358 -29.31 14.60 -7.16
CA GLU A 358 -29.71 13.47 -8.01
C GLU A 358 -28.76 12.28 -7.82
N CYS A 359 -27.44 12.54 -7.88
CA CYS A 359 -26.42 11.52 -7.68
C CYS A 359 -26.53 10.86 -6.29
N TYR A 360 -26.68 11.66 -5.23
CA TYR A 360 -26.85 11.19 -3.87
C TYR A 360 -28.07 10.28 -3.72
N GLU A 361 -29.22 10.71 -4.24
CA GLU A 361 -30.47 9.93 -4.12
C GLU A 361 -30.36 8.58 -4.84
N LYS A 362 -29.76 8.56 -6.04
CA LYS A 362 -29.49 7.32 -6.78
C LYS A 362 -28.53 6.40 -6.04
N ARG A 363 -27.38 6.92 -5.59
CA ARG A 363 -26.39 6.14 -4.82
C ARG A 363 -26.98 5.58 -3.53
N ARG A 364 -27.79 6.37 -2.82
CA ARG A 364 -28.52 5.92 -1.62
C ARG A 364 -29.47 4.78 -1.92
N GLN A 365 -30.25 4.86 -2.99
CA GLN A 365 -31.21 3.82 -3.35
C GLN A 365 -30.53 2.53 -3.81
N LEU A 366 -29.44 2.64 -4.57
CA LEU A 366 -28.75 1.49 -5.17
C LEU A 366 -27.79 0.80 -4.20
N PHE A 367 -27.01 1.58 -3.43
CA PHE A 367 -25.90 1.08 -2.63
C PHE A 367 -26.07 1.30 -1.13
N GLY A 368 -27.07 2.10 -0.73
CA GLY A 368 -27.29 2.47 0.67
C GLY A 368 -26.46 3.67 1.13
N GLU A 369 -26.73 4.10 2.37
CA GLU A 369 -26.07 5.23 3.02
C GLU A 369 -24.60 4.97 3.39
N GLU A 370 -24.27 3.71 3.69
CA GLU A 370 -22.96 3.31 4.22
C GLU A 370 -21.89 3.16 3.12
N HIS A 371 -22.32 3.11 1.85
CA HIS A 371 -21.41 3.01 0.71
C HIS A 371 -20.46 4.21 0.62
N LEU A 372 -19.19 3.97 0.26
CA LEU A 372 -18.16 5.01 0.16
C LEU A 372 -18.59 6.14 -0.77
N SER A 373 -19.05 5.81 -1.97
CA SER A 373 -19.48 6.79 -2.98
C SER A 373 -20.67 7.63 -2.50
N THR A 374 -21.61 7.07 -1.73
CA THR A 374 -22.73 7.82 -1.14
C THR A 374 -22.24 8.82 -0.10
N ARG A 375 -21.32 8.40 0.78
CA ARG A 375 -20.69 9.27 1.79
C ARG A 375 -19.91 10.41 1.16
N ASN A 376 -19.14 10.13 0.11
CA ASN A 376 -18.42 11.16 -0.64
C ASN A 376 -19.38 12.23 -1.19
N THR A 377 -20.52 11.81 -1.75
CA THR A 377 -21.54 12.75 -2.25
C THR A 377 -22.11 13.64 -1.12
N MET A 378 -22.31 13.09 0.09
CA MET A 378 -22.74 13.90 1.25
C MET A 378 -21.70 14.97 1.61
N THR A 379 -20.42 14.62 1.55
CA THR A 379 -19.34 15.58 1.78
C THR A 379 -19.35 16.68 0.72
N GLU A 380 -19.54 16.33 -0.55
CA GLU A 380 -19.66 17.31 -1.64
C GLU A 380 -20.87 18.23 -1.48
N LEU A 381 -22.03 17.68 -1.13
CA LEU A 381 -23.23 18.47 -0.81
C LEU A 381 -23.00 19.46 0.32
N SER A 382 -22.31 19.04 1.39
CA SER A 382 -21.92 19.94 2.47
C SER A 382 -21.02 21.08 1.98
N ILE A 383 -19.98 20.78 1.19
CA ILE A 383 -19.06 21.77 0.63
C ILE A 383 -19.82 22.79 -0.22
N VAL A 384 -20.74 22.33 -1.09
CA VAL A 384 -21.56 23.21 -1.93
C VAL A 384 -22.48 24.10 -1.09
N CYS A 385 -23.02 23.60 0.03
CA CYS A 385 -23.79 24.41 0.98
C CYS A 385 -22.92 25.45 1.70
N VAL A 386 -21.72 25.09 2.14
CA VAL A 386 -20.76 26.03 2.74
C VAL A 386 -20.41 27.15 1.76
N ASN A 387 -20.11 26.80 0.51
CA ASN A 387 -19.78 27.78 -0.54
C ASN A 387 -20.93 28.74 -0.87
N GLN A 388 -22.19 28.33 -0.64
CA GLN A 388 -23.38 29.17 -0.73
C GLN A 388 -23.72 29.91 0.56
N ASN A 389 -22.92 29.76 1.62
CA ASN A 389 -23.20 30.26 2.97
C ASN A 389 -24.53 29.73 3.56
N LYS A 390 -24.96 28.53 3.17
CA LYS A 390 -26.11 27.80 3.72
C LYS A 390 -25.64 26.86 4.84
N LEU A 391 -25.13 27.45 5.91
CA LEU A 391 -24.36 26.73 6.93
C LEU A 391 -25.18 25.70 7.71
N GLU A 392 -26.48 25.92 7.93
CA GLU A 392 -27.36 24.95 8.57
C GLU A 392 -27.56 23.68 7.71
N GLU A 393 -27.70 23.85 6.40
CA GLU A 393 -27.83 22.72 5.46
C GLU A 393 -26.50 21.98 5.32
N ALA A 394 -25.37 22.71 5.28
CA ALA A 394 -24.04 22.11 5.32
C ALA A 394 -23.83 21.26 6.57
N LEU A 395 -24.27 21.78 7.73
CA LEU A 395 -24.15 21.08 9.00
C LEU A 395 -24.94 19.75 9.00
N ASP A 396 -26.15 19.74 8.44
CA ASP A 396 -26.97 18.52 8.33
C ASP A 396 -26.24 17.44 7.51
N TRP A 397 -25.75 17.81 6.33
CA TRP A 397 -24.98 16.89 5.48
C TRP A 397 -23.70 16.38 6.15
N SER A 398 -22.93 17.27 6.78
CA SER A 398 -21.69 16.90 7.46
C SER A 398 -21.93 16.01 8.68
N LEU A 399 -22.95 16.29 9.50
CA LEU A 399 -23.30 15.45 10.66
C LEU A 399 -23.78 14.07 10.22
N ARG A 400 -24.57 14.02 9.14
CA ARG A 400 -25.02 12.75 8.56
C ARG A 400 -23.83 11.92 8.08
N CYS A 401 -22.93 12.50 7.29
CA CYS A 401 -21.74 11.81 6.80
C CYS A 401 -20.84 11.35 7.95
N PHE A 402 -20.56 12.23 8.92
CA PHE A 402 -19.79 11.90 10.13
C PHE A 402 -20.40 10.73 10.91
N THR A 403 -21.72 10.73 11.13
CA THR A 403 -22.41 9.66 11.86
C THR A 403 -22.27 8.31 11.16
N VAL A 404 -22.39 8.30 9.82
CA VAL A 404 -22.22 7.09 9.02
C VAL A 404 -20.76 6.63 9.04
N GLN A 405 -19.80 7.53 8.83
CA GLN A 405 -18.36 7.19 8.86
C GLN A 405 -17.92 6.66 10.23
N LYS A 406 -18.33 7.30 11.33
CA LYS A 406 -18.03 6.81 12.69
C LYS A 406 -18.55 5.39 12.92
N ARG A 407 -19.72 5.04 12.36
CA ARG A 407 -20.27 3.68 12.45
C ARG A 407 -19.48 2.67 11.61
N VAL A 408 -19.16 3.02 10.37
CA VAL A 408 -18.59 2.09 9.37
C VAL A 408 -17.07 1.92 9.56
N LEU A 409 -16.35 3.00 9.85
CA LEU A 409 -14.89 3.04 9.89
C LEU A 409 -14.34 3.08 11.32
N GLY A 410 -15.16 3.44 12.30
CA GLY A 410 -14.73 3.71 13.67
C GLY A 410 -14.35 5.17 13.89
N GLU A 411 -14.08 5.50 15.16
CA GLU A 411 -13.79 6.86 15.62
C GLU A 411 -12.39 7.33 15.20
N ASP A 412 -11.41 6.44 15.25
CA ASP A 412 -10.00 6.75 15.01
C ASP A 412 -9.60 6.73 13.52
N HIS A 413 -10.56 6.47 12.61
CA HIS A 413 -10.26 6.41 11.19
C HIS A 413 -10.01 7.82 10.62
N PRO A 414 -8.97 8.03 9.79
CA PRO A 414 -8.62 9.36 9.26
C PRO A 414 -9.78 10.10 8.57
N ASP A 415 -10.60 9.38 7.80
CA ASP A 415 -11.81 9.97 7.20
C ASP A 415 -12.85 10.42 8.21
N THR A 416 -13.07 9.65 9.29
CA THR A 416 -13.97 10.03 10.38
C THR A 416 -13.45 11.29 11.07
N SER A 417 -12.15 11.35 11.37
CA SER A 417 -11.52 12.52 11.99
C SER A 417 -11.59 13.75 11.08
N ARG A 418 -11.38 13.59 9.76
CA ARG A 418 -11.56 14.66 8.78
C ARG A 418 -12.98 15.20 8.79
N MET A 419 -13.98 14.33 8.81
CA MET A 419 -15.38 14.79 8.87
C MET A 419 -15.76 15.39 10.21
N GLN A 420 -15.21 14.89 11.31
CA GLN A 420 -15.34 15.50 12.63
C GLN A 420 -14.86 16.96 12.60
N ASN A 421 -13.68 17.20 12.03
CA ASN A 421 -13.13 18.55 11.88
C ASN A 421 -14.04 19.45 11.02
N ASN A 422 -14.54 18.93 9.89
CA ASN A 422 -15.48 19.68 9.03
C ASN A 422 -16.75 20.11 9.79
N VAL A 423 -17.33 19.22 10.62
CA VAL A 423 -18.46 19.57 11.50
C VAL A 423 -18.09 20.66 12.49
N GLY A 424 -16.91 20.55 13.13
CA GLY A 424 -16.40 21.57 14.05
C GLY A 424 -16.24 22.94 13.41
N ILE A 425 -15.66 22.99 12.20
CA ILE A 425 -15.51 24.22 11.41
C ILE A 425 -16.86 24.84 11.10
N ILE A 426 -17.86 24.06 10.65
CA ILE A 426 -19.19 24.58 10.33
C ILE A 426 -19.87 25.16 11.59
N TYR A 427 -19.73 24.51 12.75
CA TYR A 427 -20.23 25.07 14.01
C TYR A 427 -19.57 26.40 14.37
N LEU A 428 -18.26 26.56 14.13
CA LEU A 428 -17.57 27.84 14.33
C LEU A 428 -18.09 28.92 13.36
N MET A 429 -18.31 28.58 12.09
CA MET A 429 -18.89 29.50 11.11
C MET A 429 -20.31 29.95 11.50
N LEU A 430 -21.08 29.09 12.17
CA LEU A 430 -22.39 29.40 12.76
C LEU A 430 -22.30 30.20 14.08
N GLY A 431 -21.11 30.48 14.60
CA GLY A 431 -20.92 31.14 15.90
C GLY A 431 -21.26 30.25 17.11
N LYS A 432 -21.40 28.94 16.92
CA LYS A 432 -21.80 27.96 17.97
C LYS A 432 -20.57 27.31 18.59
N THR A 433 -19.71 28.11 19.23
CA THR A 433 -18.41 27.65 19.79
C THR A 433 -18.55 26.48 20.75
N SER A 434 -19.56 26.47 21.63
CA SER A 434 -19.79 25.38 22.56
C SER A 434 -20.11 24.05 21.87
N SER A 435 -20.75 24.10 20.70
CA SER A 435 -21.03 22.91 19.89
C SER A 435 -19.84 22.48 19.05
N ALA A 436 -18.95 23.40 18.67
CA ALA A 436 -17.72 23.09 17.93
C ALA A 436 -16.66 22.38 18.77
N LEU A 437 -16.55 22.76 20.05
CA LEU A 437 -15.51 22.29 20.97
C LEU A 437 -15.30 20.75 20.99
N PRO A 438 -16.32 19.90 21.14
CA PRO A 438 -16.13 18.44 21.16
C PRO A 438 -15.64 17.87 19.82
N PHE A 439 -15.93 18.55 18.70
CA PHE A 439 -15.48 18.12 17.37
C PHE A 439 -14.04 18.55 17.07
N ILE A 440 -13.60 19.68 17.65
CA ILE A 440 -12.25 20.20 17.47
C ILE A 440 -11.28 19.60 18.49
N GLN A 441 -11.70 19.31 19.72
CA GLN A 441 -10.80 18.70 20.71
C GLN A 441 -10.48 17.24 20.40
N GLY A 442 -11.46 16.46 19.94
CA GLY A 442 -11.25 15.06 19.57
C GLY A 442 -10.32 14.85 18.37
N SER A 443 -10.02 15.88 17.58
CA SER A 443 -9.08 15.79 16.45
C SER A 443 -7.61 16.04 16.84
N TYR A 444 -7.32 16.54 18.05
CA TYR A 444 -5.96 16.79 18.54
C TYR A 444 -5.44 15.72 19.54
N GLU A 445 -6.28 14.77 19.94
CA GLU A 445 -5.93 13.73 20.92
C GLU A 445 -5.46 12.40 20.26
N VAL A 446 -5.26 12.36 18.94
CA VAL A 446 -4.86 11.16 18.16
C VAL A 446 -3.39 11.20 17.75
#